data_AF-A0A7K2VTA2-F1
#
_entry.id   AF-A0A7K2VTA2-F1
#
_cell.length_a   1.000
_cell.length_b   1.000
_cell.length_c   1.000
_cell.angle_alpha   90.00
_cell.angle_beta   90.00
_cell.angle_gamma   90.00
#
_symmetry.space_group_name_H-M   'P 1'
#
loop_
_entity.id
_entity.type
_entity.pdbx_description
1 polymer ?
#
loop_
_entity_poly.entity_id
_entity_poly.type
_entity_poly.pdbx_seq_one_letter_code
_entity_poly.pdbx_strand_id
1 'polypeptide(L)'
;MITLLLFPLLLPWALAPLARRTTQRVRPEIALWTITCATTALAVGVVASLGVLLLPLALAFPPAAALAELIRPLTAGPRPLVLGVSALAAGALSLAAVRVARGTASEVVRLRVVRRLIHGLPDAGGLCVLDDPRPDAFALPGGPARPDRIVVTTGMLRALGPVEREALLAHERAHLAARHHLFLCLAQFAGWCHPALTAVAGHVSFAAERAADEAAARRCGDRGTAA
;
A
#
# COMPACT_ATOMS: atom_id res chain seq x y z
N MET A 1 -4.86 9.05 -29.77
CA MET A 1 -5.11 7.94 -28.82
C MET A 1 -3.91 7.63 -27.93
N ILE A 2 -2.68 7.52 -28.46
CA ILE A 2 -1.47 7.27 -27.65
C ILE A 2 -1.23 8.33 -26.56
N THR A 3 -1.48 9.61 -26.84
CA THR A 3 -1.32 10.71 -25.86
C THR A 3 -2.16 10.53 -24.59
N LEU A 4 -3.35 9.92 -24.71
CA LEU A 4 -4.21 9.63 -23.55
C LEU A 4 -3.63 8.51 -22.67
N LEU A 5 -2.86 7.59 -23.25
CA LEU A 5 -2.18 6.51 -22.53
C LEU A 5 -0.93 7.00 -21.77
N LEU A 6 -0.36 8.14 -22.16
CA LEU A 6 0.79 8.74 -21.48
C LEU A 6 0.39 9.44 -20.18
N PHE A 7 -0.84 9.95 -20.10
CA PHE A 7 -1.34 10.67 -18.93
C PHE A 7 -1.26 9.84 -17.62
N PRO A 8 -1.80 8.62 -17.54
CA PRO A 8 -1.67 7.79 -16.33
C PRO A 8 -0.24 7.32 -16.03
N LEU A 9 0.69 7.37 -17.00
CA LEU A 9 2.11 7.05 -16.78
C LEU A 9 2.89 8.22 -16.19
N LEU A 10 2.48 9.46 -16.49
CA LEU A 10 3.17 10.68 -16.03
C LEU A 10 2.55 11.26 -14.76
N LEU A 11 1.23 11.19 -14.63
CA LEU A 11 0.49 11.76 -13.50
C LEU A 11 0.94 11.25 -12.10
N PRO A 12 1.39 9.99 -11.91
CA PRO A 12 1.95 9.53 -10.65
C PRO A 12 3.06 10.40 -10.07
N TRP A 13 3.86 11.07 -10.91
CA TRP A 13 4.94 11.96 -10.46
C TRP A 13 4.42 13.22 -9.77
N ALA A 14 3.22 13.68 -10.10
CA ALA A 14 2.60 14.82 -9.43
C ALA A 14 1.95 14.45 -8.09
N LEU A 15 1.73 13.15 -7.82
CA LEU A 15 0.94 12.72 -6.66
C LEU A 15 1.67 12.93 -5.33
N ALA A 16 2.98 12.69 -5.27
CA ALA A 16 3.76 12.86 -4.03
C ALA A 16 3.68 14.28 -3.44
N PRO A 17 3.94 15.37 -4.17
CA PRO A 17 3.82 16.73 -3.61
C PRO A 17 2.37 17.10 -3.26
N LEU A 18 1.37 16.56 -3.96
CA LEU A 18 -0.04 16.76 -3.63
C LEU A 18 -0.40 16.01 -2.34
N ALA A 19 -0.01 14.75 -2.21
CA ALA A 19 -0.20 13.94 -1.01
C ALA A 19 0.39 14.61 0.23
N ARG A 20 1.63 15.13 0.13
CA ARG A 20 2.25 15.92 1.20
C ARG A 20 1.42 17.12 1.63
N ARG A 21 0.84 17.87 0.68
CA ARG A 21 0.00 19.03 1.01
C ARG A 21 -1.33 18.60 1.66
N THR A 22 -1.92 17.51 1.17
CA THR A 22 -3.18 16.98 1.71
C THR A 22 -3.01 16.50 3.15
N THR A 23 -1.93 15.76 3.46
CA THR A 23 -1.67 15.31 4.85
C THR A 23 -1.40 16.46 5.83
N GLN A 24 -0.95 17.61 5.34
CA GLN A 24 -0.66 18.79 6.17
C GLN A 24 -1.88 19.69 6.40
N ARG A 25 -2.90 19.65 5.53
CA ARG A 25 -4.00 20.64 5.52
C ARG A 25 -5.36 20.06 5.83
N VAL A 26 -5.53 18.75 5.74
CA VAL A 26 -6.82 18.08 5.84
C VAL A 26 -6.81 17.13 7.03
N ARG A 27 -7.99 16.86 7.61
CA ARG A 27 -8.18 15.81 8.62
C ARG A 27 -7.54 14.49 8.15
N PRO A 28 -6.85 13.76 9.04
CA PRO A 28 -6.03 12.63 8.64
C PRO A 28 -6.84 11.49 8.03
N GLU A 29 -8.07 11.26 8.49
CA GLU A 29 -8.98 10.26 7.94
C GLU A 29 -9.31 10.56 6.46
N ILE A 30 -9.61 11.82 6.14
CA ILE A 30 -9.92 12.26 4.77
C ILE A 30 -8.66 12.22 3.91
N ALA A 31 -7.51 12.64 4.46
CA ALA A 31 -6.24 12.58 3.77
C ALA A 31 -5.86 11.13 3.42
N LEU A 32 -6.01 10.20 4.37
CA LEU A 32 -5.76 8.78 4.19
C LEU A 32 -6.59 8.20 3.04
N TRP A 33 -7.91 8.38 3.09
CA TRP A 33 -8.80 7.92 2.01
C TRP A 33 -8.47 8.55 0.66
N THR A 34 -8.30 9.87 0.62
CA THR A 34 -8.08 10.60 -0.63
C THR A 34 -6.78 10.17 -1.30
N ILE A 35 -5.69 10.09 -0.54
CA ILE A 35 -4.38 9.73 -1.07
C ILE A 35 -4.37 8.27 -1.49
N THR A 36 -4.94 7.35 -0.69
CA THR A 36 -4.99 5.93 -1.04
C THR A 36 -5.84 5.70 -2.28
N CYS A 37 -7.04 6.27 -2.37
CA CYS A 37 -7.89 6.13 -3.56
C CYS A 37 -7.22 6.67 -4.82
N ALA A 38 -6.59 7.85 -4.75
CA ALA A 38 -5.86 8.43 -5.88
C ALA A 38 -4.67 7.53 -6.29
N THR A 39 -3.91 7.04 -5.32
CA THR A 39 -2.76 6.14 -5.54
C THR A 39 -3.20 4.83 -6.20
N THR A 40 -4.28 4.22 -5.72
CA THR A 40 -4.82 2.98 -6.29
C THR A 40 -5.37 3.21 -7.70
N ALA A 41 -6.12 4.29 -7.92
CA ALA A 41 -6.66 4.61 -9.24
C ALA A 41 -5.54 4.83 -10.28
N LEU A 42 -4.47 5.53 -9.89
CA LEU A 42 -3.30 5.73 -10.75
C LEU A 42 -2.55 4.44 -11.03
N ALA A 43 -2.36 3.57 -10.04
CA ALA A 43 -1.75 2.26 -10.25
C ALA A 43 -2.55 1.41 -11.25
N VAL A 44 -3.89 1.38 -11.13
CA VAL A 44 -4.77 0.69 -12.08
C VAL A 44 -4.64 1.32 -13.47
N GLY A 45 -4.63 2.64 -13.57
CA GLY A 45 -4.45 3.36 -14.84
C GLY A 45 -3.11 3.07 -15.52
N VAL A 46 -2.01 2.97 -14.75
CA VAL A 46 -0.68 2.57 -15.25
C VAL A 46 -0.74 1.16 -15.84
N VAL A 47 -1.23 0.19 -15.06
CA VAL A 47 -1.29 -1.22 -15.50
C VAL A 47 -2.19 -1.37 -16.73
N ALA A 48 -3.36 -0.72 -16.75
CA ALA A 48 -4.26 -0.73 -17.89
C ALA A 48 -3.61 -0.13 -19.14
N SER A 49 -2.90 0.99 -18.99
CA SER A 49 -2.23 1.65 -20.12
C SER A 49 -1.08 0.82 -20.68
N LEU A 50 -0.27 0.21 -19.81
CA LEU A 50 0.76 -0.74 -20.22
C LEU A 50 0.15 -1.96 -20.95
N GLY A 51 -0.97 -2.48 -20.46
CA GLY A 51 -1.71 -3.58 -21.09
C GLY A 51 -2.24 -3.21 -22.49
N VAL A 52 -2.79 -2.01 -22.67
CA VAL A 52 -3.22 -1.53 -23.98
C VAL A 52 -2.02 -1.34 -24.93
N LEU A 53 -0.90 -0.81 -24.43
CA LEU A 53 0.33 -0.65 -25.20
C LEU A 53 0.99 -1.98 -25.59
N LEU A 54 0.66 -3.09 -24.94
CA LEU A 54 1.11 -4.43 -25.31
C LEU A 54 0.37 -5.02 -26.51
N LEU A 55 -0.83 -4.52 -26.80
CA LEU A 55 -1.71 -5.09 -27.81
C LEU A 55 -1.08 -5.17 -29.21
N PRO A 56 -0.33 -4.16 -29.72
CA PRO A 56 0.34 -4.27 -31.02
C PRO A 56 1.40 -5.38 -31.09
N LEU A 57 2.13 -5.63 -30.00
CA LEU A 57 3.10 -6.73 -29.92
C LEU A 57 2.39 -8.09 -29.85
N ALA A 58 1.31 -8.19 -29.08
CA ALA A 58 0.51 -9.41 -29.00
C ALA A 58 -0.12 -9.78 -30.36
N LEU A 59 -0.61 -8.78 -31.10
CA LEU A 59 -1.20 -8.96 -32.43
C LEU A 59 -0.15 -9.19 -33.54
N ALA A 60 1.13 -8.93 -33.29
CA ALA A 60 2.22 -9.26 -34.21
C ALA A 60 2.56 -10.77 -34.23
N PHE A 61 2.01 -11.56 -33.29
CA PHE A 61 2.15 -13.02 -33.31
C PHE A 61 1.16 -13.66 -34.30
N PRO A 62 1.59 -14.57 -35.19
CA PRO A 62 0.78 -15.15 -36.27
C PRO A 62 -0.60 -15.72 -35.86
N PRO A 63 -0.78 -16.42 -34.73
CA PRO A 63 -2.10 -16.94 -34.34
C PRO A 63 -3.08 -15.84 -33.87
N ALA A 64 -2.60 -14.65 -33.53
CA ALA A 64 -3.43 -13.52 -33.10
C ALA A 64 -3.75 -12.52 -34.23
N ALA A 65 -3.15 -12.70 -35.42
CA ALA A 65 -3.28 -11.81 -36.55
C ALA A 65 -4.72 -11.72 -37.10
N ALA A 66 -5.51 -12.79 -36.97
CA ALA A 66 -6.93 -12.80 -37.36
C ALA A 66 -7.79 -11.80 -36.55
N LEU A 67 -7.34 -11.43 -35.34
CA LEU A 67 -8.03 -10.46 -34.47
C LEU A 67 -7.56 -9.02 -34.72
N ALA A 68 -6.45 -8.83 -35.44
CA ALA A 68 -5.84 -7.51 -35.69
C ALA A 68 -6.67 -6.64 -36.65
N GLU A 69 -7.44 -7.25 -37.55
CA GLU A 69 -8.39 -6.59 -38.46
C GLU A 69 -9.49 -5.82 -37.70
N LEU A 70 -9.83 -6.24 -36.48
CA LEU A 70 -10.87 -5.63 -35.64
C LEU A 70 -10.40 -4.39 -34.87
N ILE A 71 -9.09 -4.17 -34.73
CA ILE A 71 -8.50 -3.14 -33.87
C ILE A 71 -7.61 -2.20 -34.70
N ARG A 72 -8.23 -1.56 -35.69
CA ARG A 72 -7.64 -0.51 -36.55
C ARG A 72 -7.14 0.77 -35.84
N PRO A 73 -7.58 1.18 -34.63
CA PRO A 73 -7.19 2.49 -34.08
C PRO A 73 -5.77 2.58 -33.49
N LEU A 74 -5.08 1.47 -33.22
CA LEU A 74 -3.78 1.46 -32.51
C LEU A 74 -2.55 1.36 -33.44
N THR A 75 -2.74 1.17 -34.75
CA THR A 75 -1.67 1.06 -35.75
C THR A 75 -1.32 2.38 -36.44
N ALA A 76 -1.89 3.50 -35.98
CA ALA A 76 -1.62 4.84 -36.52
C ALA A 76 -0.24 5.38 -36.08
N GLY A 77 0.84 4.87 -36.68
CA GLY A 77 2.21 5.35 -36.48
C GLY A 77 3.25 4.49 -37.21
N PRO A 78 4.52 4.96 -37.34
CA PRO A 78 5.58 4.15 -37.92
C PRO A 78 5.73 2.81 -37.18
N ARG A 79 5.64 1.69 -37.90
CA ARG A 79 5.76 0.33 -37.32
C ARG A 79 6.92 0.15 -36.32
N PRO A 80 8.17 0.60 -36.57
CA PRO A 80 9.25 0.41 -35.60
C PRO A 80 9.02 1.17 -34.30
N LEU A 81 8.41 2.36 -34.36
CA LEU A 81 8.08 3.15 -33.17
C LEU A 81 7.03 2.43 -32.32
N VAL A 82 5.96 1.92 -32.95
CA VAL A 82 4.89 1.19 -32.26
C VAL A 82 5.43 -0.07 -31.58
N LEU A 83 6.25 -0.86 -32.29
CA LEU A 83 6.89 -2.06 -31.72
C LEU A 83 7.85 -1.71 -30.58
N GLY A 84 8.65 -0.64 -30.72
CA GLY A 84 9.55 -0.16 -29.67
C GLY A 84 8.80 0.23 -28.38
N VAL A 85 7.72 1.02 -28.51
CA VAL A 85 6.87 1.40 -27.36
C VAL A 85 6.21 0.18 -26.74
N SER A 86 5.74 -0.77 -27.56
CA SER A 86 5.12 -2.00 -27.06
C SER A 86 6.12 -2.89 -26.30
N ALA A 87 7.35 -3.00 -26.79
CA ALA A 87 8.42 -3.74 -26.11
C ALA A 87 8.81 -3.09 -24.76
N LEU A 88 8.87 -1.75 -24.71
CA LEU A 88 9.09 -1.01 -23.46
C LEU A 88 7.93 -1.22 -22.48
N ALA A 89 6.68 -1.18 -22.95
CA ALA A 89 5.51 -1.47 -22.12
C ALA A 89 5.52 -2.91 -21.59
N ALA A 90 5.94 -3.88 -22.41
CA ALA A 90 6.13 -5.28 -22.01
C ALA A 90 7.16 -5.41 -20.90
N GLY A 91 8.33 -4.78 -21.06
CA GLY A 91 9.38 -4.77 -20.05
C GLY A 91 8.92 -4.14 -18.75
N ALA A 92 8.24 -2.99 -18.82
CA ALA A 92 7.70 -2.29 -17.65
C ALA A 92 6.66 -3.12 -16.90
N LEU A 93 5.71 -3.73 -17.61
CA LEU A 93 4.68 -4.58 -17.00
C LEU A 93 5.28 -5.85 -16.39
N SER A 94 6.26 -6.47 -17.07
CA SER A 94 6.95 -7.66 -16.57
C SER A 94 7.72 -7.35 -15.29
N LEU A 95 8.41 -6.21 -15.26
CA LEU A 95 9.12 -5.74 -14.08
C LEU A 95 8.16 -5.43 -12.92
N ALA A 96 7.03 -4.77 -13.18
CA ALA A 96 5.97 -4.53 -12.20
C ALA A 96 5.43 -5.86 -11.64
N ALA A 97 5.12 -6.83 -12.51
CA ALA A 97 4.64 -8.15 -12.10
C ALA A 97 5.66 -8.89 -11.20
N VAL A 98 6.94 -8.87 -11.55
CA VAL A 98 8.01 -9.45 -10.73
C VAL A 98 8.12 -8.75 -9.37
N ARG A 99 8.02 -7.41 -9.32
CA ARG A 99 8.04 -6.65 -8.06
C ARG A 99 6.85 -7.00 -7.18
N VAL A 100 5.64 -7.06 -7.75
CA VAL A 100 4.42 -7.43 -7.04
C VAL A 100 4.53 -8.86 -6.50
N ALA A 101 4.99 -9.81 -7.30
CA ALA A 101 5.16 -11.20 -6.89
C ALA A 101 6.18 -11.34 -5.75
N ARG A 102 7.37 -10.74 -5.90
CA ARG A 102 8.43 -10.76 -4.87
C ARG A 102 8.02 -10.04 -3.60
N GLY A 103 7.40 -8.87 -3.72
CA GLY A 103 6.89 -8.08 -2.60
C GLY A 103 5.85 -8.86 -1.81
N THR A 104 4.84 -9.39 -2.51
CA THR A 104 3.78 -10.21 -1.89
C THR A 104 4.37 -11.45 -1.19
N ALA A 105 5.31 -12.15 -1.84
CA ALA A 105 5.96 -13.31 -1.24
C ALA A 105 6.74 -12.93 0.03
N SER A 106 7.47 -11.81 0.01
CA SER A 106 8.21 -11.31 1.17
C SER A 106 7.27 -10.98 2.33
N GLU A 107 6.17 -10.25 2.06
CA GLU A 107 5.18 -9.89 3.09
C GLU A 107 4.47 -11.11 3.67
N VAL A 108 4.10 -12.09 2.83
CA VAL A 108 3.51 -13.35 3.30
C VAL A 108 4.48 -14.11 4.20
N VAL A 109 5.78 -14.15 3.87
CA VAL A 109 6.80 -14.78 4.70
C VAL A 109 6.96 -14.02 6.03
N ARG A 110 7.07 -12.69 6.01
CA ARG A 110 7.16 -11.85 7.22
C ARG A 110 5.97 -12.08 8.15
N LEU A 111 4.76 -12.01 7.62
CA LEU A 111 3.54 -12.25 8.40
C LEU A 111 3.47 -13.67 8.95
N ARG A 112 3.93 -14.68 8.22
CA ARG A 112 4.01 -16.07 8.73
C ARG A 112 5.01 -16.21 9.86
N VAL A 113 6.17 -15.56 9.77
CA VAL A 113 7.18 -15.57 10.85
C VAL A 113 6.61 -14.92 12.10
N VAL A 114 6.05 -13.72 11.99
CA VAL A 114 5.42 -13.03 13.13
C VAL A 114 4.32 -13.88 13.75
N ARG A 115 3.41 -14.43 12.93
CA ARG A 115 2.32 -15.30 13.42
C ARG A 115 2.81 -16.55 14.12
N ARG A 116 3.96 -17.12 13.70
CA ARG A 116 4.57 -18.28 14.37
C ARG A 116 5.19 -17.88 15.70
N LEU A 117 5.87 -16.73 15.77
CA LEU A 117 6.48 -16.23 17.01
C LEU A 117 5.45 -15.99 18.11
N ILE A 118 4.27 -15.51 17.74
CA ILE A 118 3.20 -15.27 18.71
C ILE A 118 2.26 -16.47 18.91
N HIS A 119 2.52 -17.58 18.21
CA HIS A 119 1.65 -18.75 18.29
C HIS A 119 1.77 -19.38 19.68
N GLY A 120 0.64 -19.56 20.38
CA GLY A 120 0.63 -20.11 21.73
C GLY A 120 0.88 -19.08 22.84
N LEU A 121 1.13 -17.81 22.51
CA LEU A 121 1.15 -16.77 23.53
C LEU A 121 -0.25 -16.60 24.16
N PRO A 122 -0.33 -16.38 25.49
CA PRO A 122 -1.56 -16.01 26.15
C PRO A 122 -2.19 -14.77 25.49
N ASP A 123 -3.49 -14.84 25.26
CA ASP A 123 -4.27 -13.77 24.64
C ASP A 123 -5.26 -13.24 25.67
N ALA A 124 -5.03 -12.01 26.14
CA ALA A 124 -5.89 -11.34 27.11
C ALA A 124 -6.76 -10.32 26.38
N GLY A 125 -7.86 -10.80 25.77
CA GLY A 125 -8.84 -9.93 25.09
C GLY A 125 -8.29 -9.21 23.86
N GLY A 126 -7.42 -9.88 23.08
CA GLY A 126 -6.78 -9.32 21.90
C GLY A 126 -5.42 -8.68 22.18
N LEU A 127 -4.87 -8.79 23.41
CA LEU A 127 -3.52 -8.34 23.75
C LEU A 127 -2.61 -9.55 24.01
N CYS A 128 -1.49 -9.60 23.30
CA CYS A 128 -0.42 -10.58 23.49
C CYS A 128 0.85 -9.87 23.95
N VAL A 129 1.47 -10.37 25.01
CA VAL A 129 2.77 -9.88 25.50
C VAL A 129 3.87 -10.80 25.01
N LEU A 130 4.80 -10.26 24.21
CA LEU A 130 5.97 -10.97 23.71
C LEU A 130 7.15 -10.73 24.67
N ASP A 131 7.82 -11.80 25.09
CA ASP A 131 9.03 -11.66 25.90
C ASP A 131 10.22 -11.26 25.03
N ASP A 132 10.43 -9.95 24.88
CA ASP A 132 11.55 -9.34 24.16
C ASP A 132 11.94 -8.04 24.89
N PRO A 133 13.22 -7.86 25.27
CA PRO A 133 13.67 -6.65 25.94
C PRO A 133 13.67 -5.40 25.04
N ARG A 134 13.58 -5.55 23.71
CA ARG A 134 13.52 -4.42 22.77
C ARG A 134 12.12 -3.81 22.80
N PRO A 135 11.98 -2.49 23.04
CA PRO A 135 10.68 -1.83 23.00
C PRO A 135 10.06 -1.92 21.60
N ASP A 136 8.94 -2.62 21.49
CA ASP A 136 8.13 -2.69 20.27
C ASP A 136 6.65 -2.96 20.60
N ALA A 137 5.77 -2.46 19.76
CA ALA A 137 4.34 -2.72 19.81
C ALA A 137 3.74 -2.61 18.41
N PHE A 138 2.79 -3.48 18.08
CA PHE A 138 2.15 -3.44 16.77
C PHE A 138 0.77 -4.11 16.76
N ALA A 139 -0.12 -3.51 15.97
CA ALA A 139 -1.39 -4.03 15.54
C ALA A 139 -1.21 -5.16 14.51
N LEU A 140 -1.52 -6.40 14.92
CA LEU A 140 -1.54 -7.55 14.04
C LEU A 140 -2.97 -7.85 13.56
N PRO A 141 -3.31 -7.59 12.28
CA PRO A 141 -4.60 -7.95 11.75
C PRO A 141 -4.80 -9.48 11.77
N GLY A 142 -6.00 -9.88 12.13
CA GLY A 142 -6.49 -11.24 12.15
C GLY A 142 -6.56 -11.85 10.76
N GLY A 143 -7.18 -13.01 10.68
CA GLY A 143 -7.49 -13.65 9.40
C GLY A 143 -8.93 -14.15 9.43
N PRO A 144 -9.42 -14.83 8.38
CA PRO A 144 -10.80 -15.32 8.33
C PRO A 144 -11.20 -16.20 9.53
N ALA A 145 -10.22 -16.86 10.17
CA ALA A 145 -10.41 -17.73 11.32
C ALA A 145 -9.66 -17.26 12.58
N ARG A 146 -9.17 -16.01 12.62
CA ARG A 146 -8.37 -15.51 13.76
C ARG A 146 -8.75 -14.07 14.10
N PRO A 147 -8.91 -13.73 15.39
CA PRO A 147 -9.18 -12.37 15.81
C PRO A 147 -7.97 -11.46 15.56
N ASP A 148 -8.24 -10.16 15.50
CA ASP A 148 -7.22 -9.12 15.54
C ASP A 148 -6.49 -9.14 16.89
N ARG A 149 -5.20 -8.81 16.89
CA ARG A 149 -4.36 -8.82 18.10
C ARG A 149 -3.44 -7.61 18.14
N ILE A 150 -3.16 -7.14 19.34
CA ILE A 150 -2.10 -6.17 19.63
C ILE A 150 -0.98 -6.96 20.27
N VAL A 151 0.21 -6.85 19.71
CA VAL A 151 1.41 -7.46 20.27
C VAL A 151 2.23 -6.36 20.91
N VAL A 152 2.63 -6.54 22.17
CA VAL A 152 3.48 -5.58 22.90
C VAL A 152 4.62 -6.34 23.55
N THR A 153 5.84 -5.83 23.46
CA THR A 153 6.99 -6.49 24.08
C THR A 153 7.11 -6.17 25.57
N THR A 154 7.75 -7.04 26.34
CA THR A 154 8.09 -6.76 27.74
C THR A 154 8.99 -5.53 27.88
N GLY A 155 9.87 -5.28 26.90
CA GLY A 155 10.66 -4.05 26.79
C GLY A 155 9.80 -2.78 26.67
N MET A 156 8.77 -2.80 25.82
CA MET A 156 7.87 -1.66 25.64
C MET A 156 7.08 -1.36 26.90
N LEU A 157 6.54 -2.40 27.56
CA LEU A 157 5.81 -2.22 28.82
C LEU A 157 6.69 -1.64 29.92
N ARG A 158 7.97 -2.02 29.99
CA ARG A 158 8.92 -1.47 30.98
C ARG A 158 9.30 -0.01 30.70
N ALA A 159 9.32 0.39 29.43
CA ALA A 159 9.68 1.74 29.03
C ALA A 159 8.57 2.78 29.31
N LEU A 160 7.31 2.36 29.31
CA LEU A 160 6.15 3.26 29.43
C LEU A 160 5.52 3.26 30.82
N GLY A 161 5.09 4.43 31.29
CA GLY A 161 4.23 4.61 32.46
C GLY A 161 2.78 4.16 32.22
N PRO A 162 1.92 4.11 33.26
CA PRO A 162 0.55 3.60 33.12
C PRO A 162 -0.31 4.34 32.09
N VAL A 163 -0.23 5.67 32.06
CA VAL A 163 -0.99 6.51 31.12
C VAL A 163 -0.49 6.33 29.69
N GLU A 164 0.83 6.27 29.49
CA GLU A 164 1.45 6.06 28.18
C GLU A 164 1.11 4.67 27.61
N ARG A 165 1.03 3.64 28.46
CA ARG A 165 0.57 2.30 28.05
C ARG A 165 -0.88 2.33 27.58
N GLU A 166 -1.75 3.08 28.24
CA GLU A 166 -3.14 3.23 27.79
C GLU A 166 -3.23 3.93 26.44
N ALA A 167 -2.47 5.02 26.26
CA ALA A 167 -2.37 5.74 24.99
C ALA A 167 -1.84 4.86 23.86
N LEU A 168 -0.74 4.12 24.10
CA LEU A 168 -0.19 3.16 23.15
C LEU A 168 -1.24 2.11 22.74
N LEU A 169 -1.89 1.48 23.72
CA LEU A 169 -2.90 0.47 23.40
C LEU A 169 -4.12 1.06 22.71
N ALA A 170 -4.48 2.32 22.96
CA ALA A 170 -5.55 3.01 22.24
C ALA A 170 -5.15 3.30 20.79
N HIS A 171 -3.90 3.70 20.55
CA HIS A 171 -3.31 3.91 19.23
C HIS A 171 -3.28 2.60 18.42
N GLU A 172 -2.77 1.50 18.98
CA GLU A 172 -2.75 0.19 18.30
C GLU A 172 -4.16 -0.33 17.99
N ARG A 173 -5.11 -0.12 18.91
CA ARG A 173 -6.53 -0.45 18.64
C ARG A 173 -7.10 0.38 17.49
N ALA A 174 -6.70 1.64 17.36
CA ALA A 174 -7.17 2.49 16.26
C ALA A 174 -6.69 1.95 14.90
N HIS A 175 -5.45 1.46 14.79
CA HIS A 175 -4.96 0.80 13.57
C HIS A 175 -5.80 -0.41 13.16
N LEU A 176 -6.18 -1.25 14.13
CA LEU A 176 -7.03 -2.42 13.88
C LEU A 176 -8.45 -2.01 13.49
N ALA A 177 -9.07 -1.12 14.27
CA ALA A 177 -10.45 -0.68 14.07
C ALA A 177 -10.65 0.01 12.70
N ALA A 178 -9.71 0.88 12.31
CA ALA A 178 -9.73 1.56 11.03
C ALA A 178 -9.13 0.74 9.87
N ARG A 179 -8.64 -0.49 10.16
CA ARG A 179 -7.99 -1.39 9.20
C ARG A 179 -6.88 -0.70 8.40
N HIS A 180 -6.04 0.10 9.07
CA HIS A 180 -4.95 0.86 8.43
C HIS A 180 -4.02 -0.02 7.59
N HIS A 181 -3.82 -1.28 7.99
CA HIS A 181 -3.07 -2.27 7.22
C HIS A 181 -3.55 -2.42 5.77
N LEU A 182 -4.85 -2.29 5.47
CA LEU A 182 -5.37 -2.37 4.10
C LEU A 182 -4.91 -1.19 3.25
N PHE A 183 -4.90 0.02 3.81
CA PHE A 183 -4.42 1.22 3.12
C PHE A 183 -2.92 1.12 2.83
N LEU A 184 -2.15 0.64 3.81
CA LEU A 184 -0.71 0.39 3.66
C LEU A 184 -0.43 -0.67 2.60
N CYS A 185 -1.20 -1.77 2.58
CA CYS A 185 -1.09 -2.79 1.54
C CYS A 185 -1.37 -2.18 0.15
N LEU A 186 -2.47 -1.45 -0.02
CA LEU A 186 -2.82 -0.82 -1.30
C LEU A 186 -1.73 0.14 -1.79
N ALA A 187 -1.16 0.95 -0.89
CA ALA A 187 -0.09 1.88 -1.23
C ALA A 187 1.22 1.15 -1.61
N GLN A 188 1.57 0.06 -0.92
CA GLN A 188 2.71 -0.78 -1.26
C GLN A 188 2.53 -1.46 -2.63
N PHE A 189 1.37 -2.07 -2.89
CA PHE A 189 1.05 -2.66 -4.18
C PHE A 189 1.17 -1.62 -5.31
N ALA A 190 0.65 -0.42 -5.10
CA ALA A 190 0.79 0.67 -6.06
C ALA A 190 2.25 1.07 -6.32
N GLY A 191 3.09 1.13 -5.27
CA GLY A 191 4.52 1.38 -5.40
C GLY A 191 5.27 0.29 -6.19
N TRP A 192 4.84 -0.98 -6.06
CA TRP A 192 5.39 -2.07 -6.89
C TRP A 192 4.99 -1.96 -8.36
N CYS A 193 3.82 -1.38 -8.66
CA CYS A 193 3.35 -1.13 -10.02
C CYS A 193 4.07 0.05 -10.69
N HIS A 194 4.44 1.10 -9.95
CA HIS A 194 5.06 2.30 -10.51
C HIS A 194 5.99 3.01 -9.51
N PRO A 195 7.25 3.33 -9.88
CA PRO A 195 8.25 3.86 -8.95
C PRO A 195 7.86 5.21 -8.32
N ALA A 196 7.16 6.08 -9.05
CA ALA A 196 6.69 7.35 -8.48
C ALA A 196 5.65 7.17 -7.36
N LEU A 197 4.89 6.06 -7.37
CA LEU A 197 3.91 5.76 -6.33
C LEU A 197 4.56 5.22 -5.05
N THR A 198 5.79 4.72 -5.12
CA THR A 198 6.57 4.32 -3.93
C THR A 198 6.76 5.50 -2.97
N ALA A 199 7.01 6.71 -3.50
CA ALA A 199 7.14 7.91 -2.68
C ALA A 199 5.83 8.30 -1.96
N VAL A 200 4.68 7.86 -2.48
CA VAL A 200 3.36 8.18 -1.91
C VAL A 200 3.01 7.25 -0.75
N ALA A 201 3.58 6.03 -0.71
CA ALA A 201 3.35 5.08 0.38
C ALA A 201 3.71 5.65 1.76
N GLY A 202 4.78 6.46 1.85
CA GLY A 202 5.15 7.16 3.08
C GLY A 202 4.09 8.18 3.54
N HIS A 203 3.39 8.83 2.61
CA HIS A 203 2.31 9.75 2.95
C HIS A 203 1.04 9.03 3.42
N VAL A 204 0.75 7.85 2.86
CA VAL A 204 -0.34 6.99 3.35
C VAL A 204 -0.05 6.52 4.77
N SER A 205 1.17 6.06 5.04
CA SER A 205 1.60 5.69 6.40
C SER A 205 1.48 6.86 7.36
N PHE A 206 2.05 8.02 7.02
CA PHE A 206 1.94 9.21 7.86
C PHE A 206 0.50 9.62 8.14
N ALA A 207 -0.41 9.54 7.17
CA ALA A 207 -1.82 9.85 7.37
C ALA A 207 -2.52 8.83 8.30
N ALA A 208 -2.12 7.54 8.21
CA ALA A 208 -2.62 6.49 9.10
C ALA A 208 -2.15 6.67 10.54
N GLU A 209 -0.87 7.00 10.75
CA GLU A 209 -0.32 7.32 12.09
C GLU A 209 -1.07 8.50 12.71
N ARG A 210 -1.18 9.61 11.97
CA ARG A 210 -1.92 10.79 12.39
C ARG A 210 -3.38 10.49 12.74
N ALA A 211 -4.03 9.59 12.01
CA ALA A 211 -5.41 9.17 12.29
C ALA A 211 -5.50 8.32 13.56
N ALA A 212 -4.53 7.44 13.79
CA ALA A 212 -4.43 6.62 14.99
C ALA A 212 -4.16 7.48 16.23
N ASP A 213 -3.23 8.45 16.15
CA ASP A 213 -2.93 9.40 17.23
C ASP A 213 -4.15 10.22 17.62
N GLU A 214 -4.88 10.74 16.64
CA GLU A 214 -6.12 11.48 16.92
C GLU A 214 -7.19 10.60 17.58
N ALA A 215 -7.30 9.33 17.17
CA ALA A 215 -8.23 8.40 17.79
C ALA A 215 -7.81 8.03 19.23
N ALA A 216 -6.52 7.84 19.48
CA ALA A 216 -5.96 7.58 20.79
C ALA A 216 -6.17 8.78 21.73
N ALA A 217 -5.82 9.99 21.29
CA ALA A 217 -6.00 11.22 22.05
C ALA A 217 -7.48 11.46 22.43
N ARG A 218 -8.42 11.18 21.50
CA ARG A 218 -9.87 11.25 21.80
C ARG A 218 -10.30 10.27 22.88
N ARG A 219 -9.65 9.12 23.01
CA ARG A 219 -10.02 8.08 23.97
C ARG A 219 -9.36 8.27 25.33
N CYS A 220 -8.12 8.74 25.37
CA CYS A 220 -7.34 8.91 26.59
C CYS A 220 -7.47 10.30 27.22
N GLY A 221 -8.11 11.26 26.53
CA GLY A 221 -8.45 12.57 27.09
C GLY A 221 -7.29 13.58 27.14
N ASP A 222 -6.12 13.25 26.61
CA ASP A 222 -4.96 14.14 26.52
C ASP A 222 -4.34 14.08 25.13
N ARG A 223 -4.05 15.25 24.54
CA ARG A 223 -3.35 15.37 23.25
C ARG A 223 -1.83 15.30 23.42
N GLY A 224 -1.31 15.46 24.63
CA GLY A 224 0.13 15.49 24.91
C GLY A 224 0.80 14.13 25.00
N THR A 225 0.05 13.04 25.18
CA THR A 225 0.59 11.68 25.40
C THR A 225 0.59 10.79 24.15
N ALA A 226 0.10 11.28 23.01
CA ALA A 226 -0.06 10.53 21.76
C ALA A 226 0.83 11.04 20.62
N ALA A 227 1.99 11.62 20.92
CA ALA A 227 2.90 12.24 19.94
C ALA A 227 4.27 11.55 19.91
#